data_AF-A0A660PC57-F1
#
_entry.id   AF-A0A660PC57-F1
#
_cell.length_a   1.000
_cell.length_b   1.000
_cell.length_c   1.000
_cell.angle_alpha   90.00
_cell.angle_beta   90.00
_cell.angle_gamma   90.00
#
_symmetry.space_group_name_H-M   'P 1'
#
loop_
_entity.id
_entity.type
_entity.pdbx_description
1 polymer ?
#
loop_
_entity_poly.entity_id
_entity_poly.type
_entity_poly.pdbx_seq_one_letter_code
_entity_poly.pdbx_strand_id
1 'polypeptide(L)'
;MEVMSMGTFLWTSLGAFLTLATFSFLYKDNPMYKLAEHLVVGVSAGYFVIILWHNGLQPNLFSRLDDGNFYFFWLNSSRPWYIIPAILGAMMWTRFSKKWSWVSRWPIAMYLGIATGLSIPLEMRNRVNMQLYSTMREVNWENFFGNGFLDPTAGYSGLLIFLGVLAALFYFFFSKEHTGLFKGVARF
;
A
#
# COMPACT_ATOMS: atom_id res chain seq x y z
N MET A 1 -21.06 -20.10 -27.34
CA MET A 1 -20.75 -20.42 -25.93
C MET A 1 -19.36 -21.00 -25.93
N GLU A 2 -18.33 -20.22 -25.57
CA GLU A 2 -16.99 -20.78 -25.42
C GLU A 2 -17.01 -21.81 -24.30
N VAL A 3 -16.66 -23.05 -24.62
CA VAL A 3 -16.55 -24.11 -23.64
C VAL A 3 -15.42 -23.72 -22.70
N MET A 4 -15.75 -23.42 -21.44
CA MET A 4 -14.72 -23.16 -20.43
C MET A 4 -13.75 -24.34 -20.42
N SER A 5 -12.47 -24.05 -20.65
CA SER A 5 -11.41 -25.04 -20.49
C SER A 5 -11.53 -25.68 -19.09
N MET A 6 -11.29 -26.99 -18.99
CA MET A 6 -11.32 -27.72 -17.71
C MET A 6 -10.45 -27.02 -16.65
N GLY A 7 -9.34 -26.40 -17.07
CA GLY A 7 -8.50 -25.60 -16.19
C GLY A 7 -9.23 -24.37 -15.63
N THR A 8 -9.93 -23.62 -16.47
CA THR A 8 -10.70 -22.44 -16.05
C THR A 8 -11.81 -22.83 -15.08
N PHE A 9 -12.51 -23.94 -15.32
CA PHE A 9 -13.55 -24.45 -14.42
C PHE A 9 -13.00 -24.83 -13.03
N LEU A 10 -11.84 -25.49 -12.99
CA LEU A 10 -11.18 -25.86 -11.73
C LEU A 10 -10.72 -24.63 -10.95
N TRP A 11 -10.11 -23.65 -11.63
CA TRP A 11 -9.65 -22.41 -11.00
C TRP A 11 -10.79 -21.55 -10.47
N THR A 12 -11.89 -21.42 -11.22
CA THR A 12 -13.07 -20.65 -10.77
C THR A 12 -13.79 -21.34 -9.62
N SER A 13 -13.89 -22.67 -9.65
CA SER A 13 -14.48 -23.46 -8.55
C SER A 13 -13.64 -23.38 -7.27
N LEU A 14 -12.32 -23.44 -7.39
CA LEU A 14 -11.40 -23.26 -6.26
C LEU A 14 -11.49 -21.85 -5.69
N GLY A 15 -11.57 -20.83 -6.54
CA GLY A 15 -11.78 -19.44 -6.13
C GLY A 15 -13.09 -19.25 -5.37
N ALA A 16 -14.20 -19.77 -5.92
CA ALA A 16 -15.51 -19.72 -5.26
C ALA A 16 -15.50 -20.44 -3.90
N PHE A 17 -14.84 -21.59 -3.81
CA PHE A 17 -14.68 -22.32 -2.55
C PHE A 17 -13.88 -21.54 -1.51
N LEU A 18 -12.76 -20.93 -1.90
CA LEU A 18 -11.96 -20.07 -1.02
C LEU A 18 -12.73 -18.82 -0.56
N THR A 19 -13.55 -18.23 -1.43
CA THR A 19 -14.44 -17.11 -1.07
C THR A 19 -15.51 -17.52 -0.06
N LEU A 20 -16.12 -18.70 -0.23
CA LEU A 20 -17.05 -19.23 0.78
C LEU A 20 -16.33 -19.58 2.10
N ALA A 21 -15.10 -20.08 2.03
CA ALA A 21 -14.28 -20.38 3.19
C ALA A 21 -13.91 -19.13 4.00
N THR A 22 -13.66 -17.98 3.35
CA THR A 22 -13.44 -16.71 4.06
C THR A 22 -14.73 -16.17 4.68
N PHE A 23 -15.87 -16.25 3.97
CA PHE A 23 -17.17 -15.87 4.55
C PHE A 23 -17.63 -16.78 5.70
N SER A 24 -17.10 -18.00 5.79
CA SER A 24 -17.37 -18.91 6.92
C SER A 24 -16.96 -18.32 8.28
N PHE A 25 -16.14 -17.26 8.32
CA PHE A 25 -15.85 -16.51 9.55
C PHE A 25 -17.13 -15.98 10.23
N LEU A 26 -18.13 -15.57 9.45
CA LEU A 26 -19.37 -14.97 9.96
C LEU A 26 -20.20 -15.94 10.81
N TYR A 27 -19.98 -17.25 10.66
CA TYR A 27 -20.73 -18.30 11.33
C TYR A 27 -20.01 -18.91 12.54
N LYS A 28 -18.82 -18.38 12.94
CA LYS A 28 -17.89 -18.81 14.03
C LYS A 28 -16.57 -19.40 13.48
N ASP A 29 -15.50 -19.37 14.29
CA ASP A 29 -14.15 -19.88 13.96
C ASP A 29 -14.16 -21.37 13.52
N ASN A 30 -14.35 -21.61 12.23
CA ASN A 30 -14.35 -22.93 11.60
C ASN A 30 -12.92 -23.30 11.13
N PRO A 31 -12.46 -24.57 11.28
CA PRO A 31 -11.23 -25.05 10.65
C PRO A 31 -11.04 -24.63 9.18
N MET A 32 -12.13 -24.54 8.42
CA MET A 32 -12.11 -24.13 7.01
C MET A 32 -11.65 -22.68 6.82
N TYR A 33 -12.06 -21.78 7.71
CA TYR A 33 -11.62 -20.39 7.72
C TYR A 33 -10.14 -20.28 8.08
N LYS A 34 -9.68 -21.01 9.11
CA LYS A 34 -8.25 -21.02 9.51
C LYS A 34 -7.34 -21.54 8.41
N LEU A 35 -7.78 -22.54 7.63
CA LEU A 35 -7.05 -23.00 6.46
C LEU A 35 -6.95 -21.91 5.38
N ALA A 36 -8.06 -21.23 5.07
CA ALA A 36 -8.06 -20.12 4.12
C ALA A 36 -7.14 -18.98 4.58
N GLU A 37 -7.16 -18.63 5.87
CA GLU A 37 -6.30 -17.62 6.47
C GLU A 37 -4.80 -18.00 6.34
N HIS A 38 -4.41 -19.21 6.75
CA HIS A 38 -3.02 -19.67 6.61
C HIS A 38 -2.57 -19.79 5.15
N LEU A 39 -3.47 -20.19 4.24
CA LEU A 39 -3.18 -20.26 2.82
C LEU A 39 -2.94 -18.86 2.25
N VAL A 40 -3.82 -17.89 2.53
CA VAL A 40 -3.68 -16.51 2.06
C VAL A 40 -2.42 -15.86 2.61
N VAL A 41 -2.16 -16.01 3.92
CA VAL A 41 -0.95 -15.47 4.55
C VAL A 41 0.32 -16.16 4.03
N GLY A 42 0.28 -17.47 3.82
CA GLY A 42 1.40 -18.23 3.25
C GLY A 42 1.71 -17.85 1.79
N VAL A 43 0.69 -17.76 0.95
CA VAL A 43 0.83 -17.38 -0.47
C VAL A 43 1.31 -15.93 -0.60
N SER A 44 0.75 -15.00 0.19
CA SER A 44 1.20 -13.61 0.20
C SER A 44 2.66 -13.47 0.64
N ALA A 45 3.08 -14.17 1.70
CA ALA A 45 4.47 -14.18 2.14
C ALA A 45 5.40 -14.79 1.07
N GLY A 46 5.02 -15.92 0.48
CA GLY A 46 5.81 -16.58 -0.58
C GLY A 46 5.94 -15.75 -1.85
N TYR A 47 4.85 -15.14 -2.30
CA TYR A 47 4.85 -14.22 -3.44
C TYR A 47 5.77 -13.02 -3.20
N PHE A 48 5.71 -12.45 -1.99
CA PHE A 48 6.55 -11.32 -1.62
C PHE A 48 8.05 -11.68 -1.65
N VAL A 49 8.41 -12.88 -1.17
CA VAL A 49 9.81 -13.40 -1.25
C VAL A 49 10.28 -13.52 -2.70
N ILE A 50 9.43 -14.04 -3.60
CA ILE A 50 9.77 -14.21 -5.02
C ILE A 50 9.97 -12.86 -5.71
N ILE A 51 9.10 -11.87 -5.42
CA ILE A 51 9.26 -10.50 -5.92
C ILE A 51 10.58 -9.91 -5.43
N LEU A 52 10.87 -10.01 -4.14
CA LEU A 52 12.12 -9.51 -3.54
C LEU A 52 13.34 -10.16 -4.19
N TRP A 53 13.27 -11.45 -4.53
CA TRP A 53 14.34 -12.15 -5.24
C TRP A 53 14.53 -11.60 -6.66
N HIS A 54 13.47 -11.60 -7.48
CA HIS A 54 13.58 -11.29 -8.91
C HIS A 54 13.69 -9.79 -9.21
N ASN A 55 13.03 -8.93 -8.43
CA ASN A 55 13.05 -7.48 -8.65
C ASN A 55 14.09 -6.78 -7.77
N GLY A 56 14.44 -7.38 -6.64
CA GLY A 56 15.37 -6.82 -5.67
C GLY A 56 16.76 -7.41 -5.80
N LEU A 57 16.94 -8.64 -5.30
CA LEU A 57 18.26 -9.25 -5.09
C LEU A 57 18.98 -9.58 -6.40
N GLN A 58 18.30 -10.23 -7.34
CA GLN A 58 18.89 -10.66 -8.62
C GLN A 58 19.46 -9.48 -9.43
N PRO A 59 18.69 -8.41 -9.75
CA PRO A 59 19.17 -7.30 -10.60
C PRO A 59 20.04 -6.26 -9.86
N ASN A 60 19.92 -6.14 -8.53
CA ASN A 60 20.66 -5.09 -7.79
C ASN A 60 21.93 -5.61 -7.12
N LEU A 61 22.02 -6.92 -6.83
CA LEU A 61 23.20 -7.52 -6.21
C LEU A 61 23.90 -8.47 -7.17
N PHE A 62 23.22 -9.51 -7.66
CA PHE A 62 23.90 -10.59 -8.40
C PHE A 62 24.32 -10.19 -9.82
N SER A 63 23.44 -9.58 -10.61
CA SER A 63 23.81 -9.14 -11.97
C SER A 63 24.89 -8.06 -11.96
N ARG A 64 24.91 -7.18 -10.94
CA ARG A 64 25.94 -6.15 -10.79
C ARG A 64 27.30 -6.72 -10.35
N LEU A 65 27.31 -7.91 -9.76
CA LEU A 65 28.53 -8.60 -9.33
C LEU A 65 29.16 -9.45 -10.45
N ASP A 66 28.35 -9.89 -11.42
CA ASP A 66 28.74 -10.78 -12.53
C ASP A 66 29.42 -10.04 -13.70
N ASP A 67 29.21 -8.72 -13.84
CA ASP A 67 29.73 -7.91 -14.97
C ASP A 67 31.26 -7.68 -15.01
N GLY A 68 32.03 -8.15 -14.02
CA GLY A 68 33.48 -8.37 -14.09
C GLY A 68 34.44 -7.19 -14.42
N ASN A 69 33.97 -5.96 -14.63
CA ASN A 69 34.80 -4.83 -15.09
C ASN A 69 35.24 -3.88 -13.95
N PHE A 70 36.56 -3.69 -13.81
CA PHE A 70 37.20 -2.85 -12.79
C PHE A 70 37.67 -1.51 -13.39
N TYR A 71 36.98 -0.41 -13.09
CA TYR A 71 37.37 0.95 -13.50
C TYR A 71 37.08 1.99 -12.40
N PHE A 72 37.96 2.99 -12.31
CA PHE A 72 38.27 3.80 -11.12
C PHE A 72 37.27 4.95 -10.79
N PHE A 73 37.03 5.10 -9.49
CA PHE A 73 36.53 6.23 -8.68
C PHE A 73 35.09 6.79 -8.86
N TRP A 74 34.63 7.20 -10.05
CA TRP A 74 33.37 7.99 -10.13
C TRP A 74 32.42 7.71 -11.29
N LEU A 75 32.72 6.72 -12.14
CA LEU A 75 31.85 6.30 -13.23
C LEU A 75 32.14 4.86 -13.66
N ASN A 76 32.09 3.87 -12.75
CA ASN A 76 32.12 2.45 -13.14
C ASN A 76 31.87 1.42 -12.00
N SER A 77 31.60 0.18 -12.42
CA SER A 77 31.04 -0.99 -11.71
C SER A 77 31.82 -1.54 -10.49
N SER A 78 32.99 -1.00 -10.15
CA SER A 78 33.84 -1.49 -9.06
C SER A 78 33.86 -0.56 -7.85
N ARG A 79 32.71 -0.43 -7.16
CA ARG A 79 32.67 0.19 -5.84
C ARG A 79 32.65 -0.91 -4.76
N PRO A 80 33.69 -1.05 -3.91
CA PRO A 80 33.64 -1.93 -2.73
C PRO A 80 32.50 -1.55 -1.77
N TRP A 81 31.78 -0.44 -1.99
CA TRP A 81 30.63 -0.03 -1.20
C TRP A 81 29.40 -0.92 -1.42
N TYR A 82 29.33 -1.74 -2.47
CA TYR A 82 28.27 -2.75 -2.60
C TYR A 82 28.44 -3.93 -1.63
N ILE A 83 29.65 -4.10 -1.07
CA ILE A 83 29.89 -5.03 0.03
C ILE A 83 29.10 -4.61 1.27
N ILE A 84 28.87 -3.30 1.48
CA ILE A 84 28.12 -2.81 2.63
C ILE A 84 26.65 -3.30 2.57
N PRO A 85 25.88 -3.08 1.49
CA PRO A 85 24.58 -3.70 1.29
C PRO A 85 24.60 -5.24 1.33
N ALA A 86 25.64 -5.89 0.79
CA ALA A 86 25.76 -7.34 0.82
C ALA A 86 25.94 -7.89 2.25
N ILE A 87 26.80 -7.27 3.04
CA ILE A 87 27.01 -7.58 4.46
C ILE A 87 25.74 -7.27 5.25
N LEU A 88 25.09 -6.12 5.02
CA LEU A 88 23.83 -5.79 5.67
C LEU A 88 22.71 -6.77 5.29
N GLY A 89 22.67 -7.23 4.05
CA GLY A 89 21.75 -8.28 3.58
C GLY A 89 22.01 -9.63 4.27
N ALA A 90 23.27 -10.05 4.36
CA ALA A 90 23.66 -11.26 5.10
C ALA A 90 23.34 -11.13 6.60
N MET A 91 23.52 -9.94 7.19
CA MET A 91 23.13 -9.65 8.57
C MET A 91 21.62 -9.80 8.79
N MET A 92 20.76 -9.61 7.78
CA MET A 92 19.31 -9.84 7.93
C MET A 92 18.97 -11.31 8.18
N TRP A 93 19.75 -12.26 7.66
CA TRP A 93 19.53 -13.70 7.94
C TRP A 93 19.79 -14.07 9.40
N THR A 94 20.58 -13.28 10.14
CA THR A 94 20.77 -13.49 11.59
C THR A 94 19.48 -13.33 12.40
N ARG A 95 18.43 -12.74 11.81
CA ARG A 95 17.09 -12.63 12.41
C ARG A 95 16.44 -13.98 12.72
N PHE A 96 16.77 -15.04 11.98
CA PHE A 96 16.26 -16.39 12.26
C PHE A 96 16.84 -17.00 13.54
N SER A 97 17.93 -16.43 14.07
CA SER A 97 18.54 -16.85 15.33
C SER A 97 18.17 -15.91 16.48
N LYS A 98 17.56 -16.46 17.55
CA LYS A 98 17.20 -15.70 18.76
C LYS A 98 18.41 -15.06 19.45
N LYS A 99 19.62 -15.62 19.28
CA LYS A 99 20.86 -15.14 19.92
C LYS A 99 21.51 -13.95 19.17
N TRP A 100 21.40 -13.91 17.83
CA TRP A 100 22.06 -12.90 16.99
C TRP A 100 21.09 -11.85 16.42
N SER A 101 19.81 -11.90 16.79
CA SER A 101 18.77 -10.97 16.32
C SER A 101 19.06 -9.49 16.58
N TRP A 102 20.00 -9.13 17.46
CA TRP A 102 20.40 -7.73 17.62
C TRP A 102 21.16 -7.18 16.40
N VAL A 103 21.93 -8.03 15.70
CA VAL A 103 22.72 -7.65 14.52
C VAL A 103 21.82 -7.24 13.36
N SER A 104 20.65 -7.87 13.21
CA SER A 104 19.68 -7.50 12.17
C SER A 104 19.01 -6.14 12.38
N ARG A 105 19.17 -5.49 13.54
CA ARG A 105 18.56 -4.17 13.81
C ARG A 105 19.22 -3.05 12.99
N TRP A 106 20.52 -3.17 12.68
CA TRP A 106 21.26 -2.19 11.89
C TRP A 106 20.78 -2.11 10.43
N PRO A 107 20.67 -3.23 9.68
CA PRO A 107 20.05 -3.22 8.35
C PRO A 107 18.62 -2.70 8.37
N ILE A 108 17.82 -3.05 9.38
CA ILE A 108 16.42 -2.62 9.48
C ILE A 108 16.33 -1.11 9.70
N ALA A 109 17.19 -0.53 10.55
CA ALA A 109 17.23 0.92 10.77
C ALA A 109 17.61 1.67 9.48
N MET A 110 18.58 1.16 8.72
CA MET A 110 18.97 1.74 7.44
C MET A 110 17.85 1.63 6.39
N TYR A 111 17.25 0.44 6.26
CA TYR A 111 16.11 0.22 5.37
C TYR A 111 14.94 1.15 5.72
N LEU A 112 14.60 1.26 7.01
CA LEU A 112 13.54 2.13 7.49
C LEU A 112 13.86 3.61 7.22
N GLY A 113 15.10 4.06 7.43
CA GLY A 113 15.51 5.43 7.15
C GLY A 113 15.43 5.81 5.66
N ILE A 114 15.82 4.90 4.77
CA ILE A 114 15.67 5.09 3.32
C ILE A 114 14.19 5.10 2.94
N ALA A 115 13.42 4.13 3.46
CA ALA A 115 12.00 4.00 3.16
C ALA A 115 11.19 5.22 3.61
N THR A 116 11.42 5.72 4.84
CA THR A 116 10.74 6.91 5.37
C THR A 116 11.22 8.18 4.69
N GLY A 117 12.52 8.28 4.36
CA GLY A 117 13.07 9.41 3.62
C GLY A 117 12.44 9.59 2.23
N LEU A 118 12.05 8.48 1.59
CA LEU A 118 11.34 8.51 0.31
C LEU A 118 9.83 8.63 0.47
N SER A 119 9.23 7.92 1.43
CA SER A 119 7.78 7.85 1.58
C SER A 119 7.18 9.13 2.16
N ILE A 120 7.82 9.76 3.16
CA ILE A 120 7.30 10.99 3.77
C ILE A 120 7.09 12.11 2.75
N PRO A 121 8.07 12.52 1.92
CA PRO A 121 7.85 13.58 0.94
C PRO A 121 6.85 13.16 -0.15
N LEU A 122 6.85 11.89 -0.56
CA LEU A 122 5.90 11.38 -1.56
C LEU A 122 4.46 11.41 -1.05
N GLU A 123 4.24 10.94 0.17
CA GLU A 123 2.93 10.91 0.80
C GLU A 123 2.47 12.33 1.18
N MET A 124 3.38 13.20 1.64
CA MET A 124 3.09 14.62 1.83
C MET A 124 2.65 15.27 0.52
N ARG A 125 3.33 14.98 -0.59
CA ARG A 125 2.96 15.52 -1.90
C ARG A 125 1.62 14.97 -2.39
N ASN A 126 1.42 13.66 -2.35
CA ASN A 126 0.25 13.03 -2.97
C ASN A 126 -1.00 13.10 -2.09
N ARG A 127 -0.86 12.94 -0.77
CA ARG A 127 -1.99 12.96 0.17
C ARG A 127 -2.28 14.33 0.71
N VAL A 128 -1.28 15.20 0.91
CA VAL A 128 -1.55 16.52 1.47
C VAL A 128 -1.62 17.56 0.34
N ASN A 129 -0.52 17.78 -0.39
CA ASN A 129 -0.47 18.88 -1.36
C ASN A 129 -1.46 18.72 -2.52
N MET A 130 -1.53 17.53 -3.15
CA MET A 130 -2.44 17.29 -4.27
C MET A 130 -3.91 17.31 -3.83
N GLN A 131 -4.22 16.84 -2.61
CA GLN A 131 -5.58 16.91 -2.08
C GLN A 131 -5.99 18.35 -1.73
N LEU A 132 -5.07 19.14 -1.17
CA LEU A 132 -5.28 20.57 -0.93
C LEU A 132 -5.53 21.32 -2.25
N TYR A 133 -4.68 21.09 -3.26
CA TYR A 133 -4.86 21.70 -4.58
C TYR A 133 -6.20 21.31 -5.22
N SER A 134 -6.58 20.04 -5.12
CA SER A 134 -7.87 19.54 -5.65
C SER A 134 -9.08 20.17 -4.95
N THR A 135 -8.91 20.60 -3.69
CA THR A 135 -9.95 21.27 -2.91
C THR A 135 -10.02 22.77 -3.20
N MET A 136 -8.89 23.39 -3.60
CA MET A 136 -8.80 24.82 -3.96
C MET A 136 -9.19 25.11 -5.42
N ARG A 137 -10.02 24.26 -6.04
CA ARG A 137 -10.46 24.45 -7.41
C ARG A 137 -11.27 25.73 -7.53
N GLU A 138 -10.89 26.60 -8.46
CA GLU A 138 -11.61 27.83 -8.75
C GLU A 138 -13.04 27.53 -9.19
N VAL A 139 -14.00 28.26 -8.62
CA VAL A 139 -15.41 28.13 -8.98
C VAL A 139 -15.66 28.96 -10.23
N ASN A 140 -15.95 28.28 -11.34
CA ASN A 140 -16.28 28.95 -12.58
C ASN A 140 -17.69 29.57 -12.49
N TRP A 141 -17.76 30.88 -12.32
CA TRP A 141 -19.01 31.63 -12.19
C TRP A 141 -19.70 31.89 -13.54
N GLU A 142 -18.98 31.79 -14.65
CA GLU A 142 -19.48 32.04 -16.01
C GLU A 142 -20.32 30.86 -16.52
N ASN A 143 -19.90 29.63 -16.20
CA ASN A 143 -20.62 28.41 -16.57
C ASN A 143 -21.10 27.65 -15.33
N PHE A 144 -21.97 28.29 -14.54
CA PHE A 144 -22.39 27.75 -13.24
C PHE A 144 -23.14 26.42 -13.34
N PHE A 145 -24.07 26.27 -14.30
CA PHE A 145 -24.91 25.07 -14.47
C PHE A 145 -24.35 24.02 -15.44
N GLY A 146 -23.24 24.32 -16.14
CA GLY A 146 -22.59 23.40 -17.09
C GLY A 146 -23.50 22.90 -18.22
N ASN A 147 -23.04 21.89 -18.95
CA ASN A 147 -23.80 21.24 -20.03
C ASN A 147 -24.55 19.97 -19.57
N GLY A 148 -24.48 19.61 -18.29
CA GLY A 148 -25.14 18.44 -17.71
C GLY A 148 -25.04 18.39 -16.17
N PHE A 149 -25.84 17.53 -15.54
CA PHE A 149 -25.98 17.46 -14.07
C PHE A 149 -24.73 16.98 -13.31
N LEU A 150 -23.74 16.39 -13.99
CA LEU A 150 -22.48 15.92 -13.40
C LEU A 150 -21.25 16.40 -14.20
N ASP A 151 -21.28 17.64 -14.68
CA ASP A 151 -20.12 18.21 -15.36
C ASP A 151 -19.05 18.63 -14.31
N PRO A 152 -17.85 18.02 -14.32
CA PRO A 152 -16.78 18.36 -13.39
C PRO A 152 -16.25 19.79 -13.57
N THR A 153 -16.59 20.45 -14.68
CA THR A 153 -16.17 21.82 -14.99
C THR A 153 -17.19 22.89 -14.59
N ALA A 154 -18.40 22.48 -14.20
CA ALA A 154 -19.45 23.40 -13.78
C ALA A 154 -19.13 24.06 -12.43
N GLY A 155 -19.56 25.32 -12.29
CA GLY A 155 -19.41 26.09 -11.05
C GLY A 155 -20.09 25.43 -9.83
N TYR A 156 -21.26 24.80 -10.01
CA TYR A 156 -21.94 24.14 -8.89
C TYR A 156 -21.12 22.98 -8.29
N SER A 157 -20.33 22.26 -9.10
CA SER A 157 -19.47 21.15 -8.65
C SER A 157 -18.36 21.67 -7.73
N GLY A 158 -17.75 22.81 -8.06
CA GLY A 158 -16.75 23.47 -7.21
C GLY A 158 -17.34 23.96 -5.89
N LEU A 159 -18.55 24.52 -5.94
CA LEU A 159 -19.26 24.99 -4.74
C LEU A 159 -19.70 23.83 -3.82
N LEU A 160 -20.10 22.70 -4.41
CA LEU A 160 -20.44 21.47 -3.67
C LEU A 160 -19.21 20.88 -2.98
N ILE A 161 -18.05 20.84 -3.65
CA ILE A 161 -16.79 20.40 -3.04
C ILE A 161 -16.42 21.33 -1.87
N PHE A 162 -16.51 22.65 -2.05
CA PHE A 162 -16.21 23.63 -1.00
C PHE A 162 -17.12 23.45 0.23
N LEU A 163 -18.44 23.38 0.03
CA LEU A 163 -19.39 23.14 1.11
C LEU A 163 -19.20 21.77 1.78
N GLY A 164 -18.92 20.73 0.99
CA GLY A 164 -18.64 19.38 1.49
C GLY A 164 -17.40 19.33 2.37
N VAL A 165 -16.32 20.03 2.00
CA VAL A 165 -15.11 20.13 2.83
C VAL A 165 -15.37 20.91 4.11
N LEU A 166 -16.12 22.02 4.05
CA LEU A 166 -16.52 22.74 5.26
C LEU A 166 -17.36 21.85 6.19
N ALA A 167 -18.36 21.14 5.66
CA ALA A 167 -19.17 20.20 6.43
C ALA A 167 -18.33 19.06 7.04
N ALA A 168 -17.37 18.51 6.30
CA ALA A 168 -16.46 17.49 6.78
C ALA A 168 -15.52 18.01 7.88
N LEU A 169 -14.98 19.22 7.74
CA LEU A 169 -14.19 19.89 8.78
C LEU A 169 -15.03 20.12 10.05
N PHE A 170 -16.28 20.58 9.88
CA PHE A 170 -17.20 20.70 11.01
C PHE A 170 -17.52 19.35 11.66
N TYR A 171 -17.72 18.28 10.90
CA TYR A 171 -18.04 16.96 11.46
C TYR A 171 -16.84 16.29 12.15
N PHE A 172 -15.66 16.28 11.53
CA PHE A 172 -14.49 15.56 12.02
C PHE A 172 -13.59 16.38 12.95
N PHE A 173 -13.38 17.67 12.66
CA PHE A 173 -12.47 18.52 13.44
C PHE A 173 -13.18 19.16 14.63
N PHE A 174 -14.41 19.64 14.41
CA PHE A 174 -15.33 19.96 15.49
C PHE A 174 -16.18 18.75 15.81
N SER A 175 -15.53 17.66 16.25
CA SER A 175 -16.18 16.70 17.15
C SER A 175 -16.54 17.46 18.42
N LYS A 176 -17.59 18.29 18.33
CA LYS A 176 -18.34 18.77 19.46
C LYS A 176 -18.62 17.50 20.23
N GLU A 177 -18.13 17.42 21.46
CA GLU A 177 -18.59 16.39 22.35
C GLU A 177 -20.12 16.41 22.25
N HIS A 178 -20.73 15.26 21.93
CA HIS A 178 -22.15 15.09 22.20
C HIS A 178 -22.33 14.98 23.72
N THR A 179 -21.96 16.03 24.46
CA THR A 179 -22.29 16.23 25.86
C THR A 179 -23.66 16.91 25.91
N GLY A 180 -24.68 16.07 26.08
CA GLY A 180 -26.04 16.48 26.45
C GLY A 180 -27.08 16.43 25.33
N LEU A 181 -28.32 16.11 25.74
CA LEU A 181 -29.63 16.12 25.05
C LEU A 181 -29.79 15.51 23.63
N PHE A 182 -28.72 15.26 22.87
CA PHE A 182 -28.77 14.61 21.55
C PHE A 182 -28.54 13.08 21.60
N LYS A 183 -28.51 12.47 22.78
CA LYS A 183 -28.45 11.00 22.95
C LYS A 183 -29.78 10.31 22.60
N GLY A 184 -30.88 11.06 22.47
CA GLY A 184 -32.23 10.52 22.26
C GLY A 184 -32.67 10.39 20.81
N VAL A 185 -32.02 11.07 19.86
CA VAL A 185 -32.53 11.17 18.47
C VAL A 185 -31.83 10.21 17.50
N ALA A 186 -30.68 9.65 17.87
CA ALA A 186 -29.93 8.70 17.05
C ALA A 186 -30.03 7.25 17.55
N ARG A 187 -31.25 6.82 17.91
CA ARG A 187 -31.64 5.40 17.88
C ARG A 187 -32.60 5.20 16.71
N PHE A 188 -32.09 5.34 15.51
CA PHE A 188 -32.55 4.65 14.31
C PHE A 188 -31.34 4.39 13.42
#